data_AF-A0A3N5KTP3-F1
#
_entry.id   AF-A0A3N5KTP3-F1
#
_cell.length_a   1.000
_cell.length_b   1.000
_cell.length_c   1.000
_cell.angle_alpha   90.00
_cell.angle_beta   90.00
_cell.angle_gamma   90.00
#
_symmetry.space_group_name_H-M   'P 1'
#
loop_
_entity.id
_entity.type
_entity.pdbx_description
1 polymer ?
#
loop_
_entity_poly.entity_id
_entity_poly.type
_entity_poly.pdbx_seq_one_letter_code
_entity_poly.pdbx_strand_id
1 'polypeptide(L)'
;MYFQTLQSRLVAAIRMKVRTGELTERRLARLTGISQPHIHNVLKGVRELSPEVADLILRELKISLLDLVDCEELSVRVSHDHSPRRYREVPLLDGRIGPGLEFPESVSPVEFYPFSSALLAPLVRPVAARLAGDPRMRSTVAEGDLLLLDQSESRRRETDADSLYVVSRGGESLVRWVRQGARSIYLAAADSYLRPPDWEHVELTGWHVLEVVKARVVWIGRETGPLAGQERPATSR
;
A
#
# COMPACT_ATOMS: atom_id res chain seq x y z
N MET A 1 -6.78 -3.53 22.91
CA MET A 1 -7.85 -4.50 22.63
C MET A 1 -7.21 -5.86 22.65
N TYR A 2 -7.81 -6.82 23.37
CA TYR A 2 -7.30 -8.17 23.48
C TYR A 2 -8.14 -9.12 22.64
N PHE A 3 -7.58 -10.28 22.28
CA PHE A 3 -8.26 -11.27 21.45
C PHE A 3 -9.56 -11.78 22.10
N GLN A 4 -9.56 -11.94 23.42
CA GLN A 4 -10.74 -12.29 24.22
C GLN A 4 -11.88 -11.27 24.06
N THR A 5 -11.56 -9.99 23.82
CA THR A 5 -12.57 -8.95 23.55
C THR A 5 -13.28 -9.21 22.22
N LEU A 6 -12.53 -9.54 21.16
CA LEU A 6 -13.10 -9.87 19.85
C LEU A 6 -13.94 -11.15 19.90
N GLN A 7 -13.46 -12.18 20.61
CA GLN A 7 -14.25 -13.41 20.81
C GLN A 7 -15.57 -13.13 21.53
N SER A 8 -15.54 -12.31 22.58
CA SER A 8 -16.76 -11.92 23.31
C SER A 8 -17.74 -11.16 22.42
N ARG A 9 -17.24 -10.28 21.54
CA ARG A 9 -18.06 -9.54 20.57
C ARG A 9 -18.64 -10.45 19.48
N LEU A 10 -17.86 -11.43 19.02
CA LEU A 10 -18.35 -12.45 18.11
C LEU A 10 -19.52 -13.23 18.73
N VAL A 11 -19.37 -13.68 19.97
CA VAL A 11 -20.46 -14.36 20.71
C VAL A 11 -21.69 -13.46 20.83
N ALA A 12 -21.51 -12.16 21.13
CA ALA A 12 -22.60 -11.21 21.19
C ALA A 12 -23.32 -11.03 19.84
N ALA A 13 -22.56 -10.89 18.74
CA ALA A 13 -23.11 -10.78 17.39
C ALA A 13 -23.92 -12.03 16.98
N ILE A 14 -23.43 -13.22 17.34
CA ILE A 14 -24.15 -14.47 17.08
C ILE A 14 -25.43 -14.53 17.93
N ARG A 15 -25.38 -14.19 19.22
CA ARG A 15 -26.57 -14.12 20.09
C ARG A 15 -27.64 -13.19 19.50
N MET A 16 -27.21 -12.04 18.98
CA MET A 16 -28.12 -11.09 18.33
C MET A 16 -28.81 -11.72 17.13
N LYS A 17 -28.07 -12.34 16.21
CA LYS A 17 -28.62 -13.03 15.04
C LYS A 17 -29.53 -14.21 15.39
N VAL A 18 -29.25 -14.91 16.49
CA VAL A 18 -30.13 -15.97 17.00
C VAL A 18 -31.43 -15.39 17.56
N ARG A 19 -31.33 -14.29 18.30
CA ARG A 19 -32.50 -13.61 18.87
C ARG A 19 -33.40 -12.97 17.82
N THR A 20 -32.83 -12.44 16.73
CA THR A 20 -33.60 -11.87 15.60
C THR A 20 -34.16 -12.94 14.66
N GLY A 21 -33.78 -14.21 14.84
CA GLY A 21 -34.22 -15.32 14.00
C GLY A 21 -33.48 -15.46 12.66
N GLU A 22 -32.51 -14.59 12.37
CA GLU A 22 -31.64 -14.67 11.18
C GLU A 22 -30.78 -15.94 11.15
N LEU A 23 -30.46 -16.46 12.33
CA LEU A 23 -29.64 -17.66 12.51
C LEU A 23 -30.28 -18.54 13.59
N THR A 24 -30.14 -19.86 13.48
CA THR A 24 -30.52 -20.79 14.55
C THR A 24 -29.29 -21.50 15.06
N GLU A 25 -29.26 -21.87 16.35
CA GLU A 25 -28.15 -22.63 16.94
C GLU A 25 -27.89 -23.93 16.17
N ARG A 26 -28.96 -24.61 15.72
CA ARG A 26 -28.88 -25.83 14.91
C ARG A 26 -28.25 -25.57 13.54
N ARG A 27 -28.57 -24.45 12.89
CA ARG A 27 -27.95 -24.06 11.62
C ARG A 27 -26.47 -23.73 11.82
N LEU A 28 -26.13 -23.00 12.88
CA LEU A 28 -24.75 -22.67 13.21
C LEU A 28 -23.91 -23.93 13.47
N ALA A 29 -24.43 -24.86 14.27
CA ALA A 29 -23.81 -26.16 14.53
C ALA A 29 -23.52 -26.95 13.24
N ARG A 30 -24.47 -26.95 12.29
CA ARG A 30 -24.30 -27.62 10.99
C ARG A 30 -23.25 -26.94 10.11
N LEU A 31 -23.20 -25.62 10.09
CA LEU A 31 -22.24 -24.86 9.30
C LEU A 31 -20.81 -25.04 9.81
N THR A 32 -20.63 -25.12 11.12
CA THR A 32 -19.31 -25.22 11.75
C THR A 32 -18.87 -26.67 12.00
N GLY A 33 -19.75 -27.66 11.81
CA GLY A 33 -19.48 -29.05 12.18
C GLY A 33 -19.38 -29.28 13.70
N ILE A 34 -19.80 -28.31 14.52
CA ILE A 34 -19.74 -28.38 15.98
C ILE A 34 -21.07 -28.86 16.52
N SER A 35 -21.05 -29.63 17.62
CA SER A 35 -22.29 -30.12 18.21
C SER A 35 -23.17 -28.97 18.70
N GLN A 36 -24.48 -29.07 18.46
CA GLN A 36 -25.45 -28.07 18.92
C GLN A 36 -25.37 -27.83 20.44
N PRO A 37 -25.20 -28.85 21.32
CA PRO A 37 -24.99 -28.60 22.75
C PRO A 37 -23.76 -27.75 23.05
N HIS A 38 -22.68 -27.89 22.28
CA HIS A 38 -21.48 -27.08 22.45
C HIS A 38 -21.74 -25.62 22.04
N ILE A 39 -22.37 -25.40 20.89
CA ILE A 39 -22.80 -24.06 20.46
C ILE A 39 -23.71 -23.41 21.50
N HIS A 40 -24.69 -24.15 22.01
CA HIS A 40 -25.60 -23.67 23.06
C HIS A 40 -24.85 -23.24 24.33
N ASN A 41 -23.87 -24.03 24.76
CA ASN A 41 -23.07 -23.73 25.95
C ASN A 41 -22.18 -22.50 25.74
N VAL A 42 -21.57 -22.35 24.56
CA VAL A 42 -20.82 -21.14 24.20
C VAL A 42 -21.74 -19.92 24.20
N LEU A 43 -22.91 -20.02 23.55
CA LEU A 43 -23.88 -18.94 23.50
C LEU A 43 -24.52 -18.65 24.86
N LYS A 44 -24.54 -19.56 25.82
CA LYS A 44 -24.90 -19.25 27.22
C LYS A 44 -23.74 -18.70 28.05
N GLY A 45 -22.51 -18.71 27.53
CA GLY A 45 -21.31 -18.30 28.27
C GLY A 45 -20.84 -19.34 29.28
N VAL A 46 -21.32 -20.58 29.17
CA VAL A 46 -20.92 -21.72 30.01
C VAL A 46 -19.57 -22.29 29.55
N ARG A 47 -19.26 -22.15 28.26
CA ARG A 47 -17.96 -22.55 27.67
C ARG A 47 -17.35 -21.39 26.91
N GLU A 48 -16.02 -21.29 26.98
CA GLU A 48 -15.27 -20.36 26.16
C GLU A 48 -15.27 -20.80 24.70
N LEU A 49 -15.23 -19.81 23.81
CA LEU A 49 -15.08 -20.01 22.38
C LEU A 49 -13.60 -20.13 22.06
N SER A 50 -13.16 -21.27 21.52
CA SER A 50 -11.76 -21.42 21.13
C SER A 50 -11.42 -20.53 19.92
N PRO A 51 -10.15 -20.10 19.77
CA PRO A 51 -9.71 -19.31 18.61
C PRO A 51 -10.05 -19.97 17.27
N GLU A 52 -9.80 -21.27 17.14
CA GLU A 52 -9.98 -22.04 15.91
C GLU A 52 -11.46 -22.12 15.53
N VAL A 53 -12.34 -22.28 16.53
CA VAL A 53 -13.78 -22.27 16.32
C VAL A 53 -14.27 -20.85 15.99
N ALA A 54 -13.70 -19.81 16.59
CA ALA A 54 -14.03 -18.43 16.27
C ALA A 54 -13.73 -18.13 14.79
N ASP A 55 -12.54 -18.49 14.30
CA ASP A 55 -12.15 -18.31 12.89
C ASP A 55 -13.07 -19.06 11.93
N LEU A 56 -13.44 -20.30 12.28
CA LEU A 56 -14.39 -21.08 11.51
C LEU A 56 -15.75 -20.38 11.41
N ILE A 57 -16.27 -19.86 12.53
CA ILE A 57 -17.55 -19.15 12.54
C ILE A 57 -17.48 -17.85 11.74
N LEU A 58 -16.40 -17.07 11.89
CA LEU A 58 -16.18 -15.84 11.12
C LEU A 58 -16.24 -16.12 9.62
N ARG A 59 -15.55 -17.17 9.17
CA ARG A 59 -15.52 -17.59 7.77
C ARG A 59 -16.91 -18.00 7.26
N GLU A 60 -17.61 -18.87 7.97
CA GLU A 60 -18.92 -19.38 7.54
C GLU A 60 -20.01 -18.31 7.56
N LEU A 61 -19.94 -17.37 8.51
CA LEU A 61 -20.90 -16.26 8.60
C LEU A 61 -20.48 -15.03 7.78
N LYS A 62 -19.32 -15.07 7.12
CA LYS A 62 -18.72 -13.96 6.37
C LYS A 62 -18.62 -12.68 7.22
N ILE A 63 -18.25 -12.84 8.47
CA ILE A 63 -18.00 -11.73 9.40
C ILE A 63 -16.50 -11.44 9.37
N SER A 64 -16.13 -10.21 9.03
CA SER A 64 -14.76 -9.71 9.13
C SER A 64 -14.43 -9.38 10.59
N LEU A 65 -13.15 -9.47 10.96
CA LEU A 65 -12.70 -8.95 12.27
C LEU A 65 -13.03 -7.47 12.43
N LEU A 66 -13.05 -6.70 11.33
CA LEU A 66 -13.42 -5.28 11.35
C LEU A 66 -14.89 -5.06 11.73
N ASP A 67 -15.78 -6.00 11.41
CA ASP A 67 -17.20 -5.93 11.79
C ASP A 67 -17.40 -6.12 13.29
N LEU A 68 -16.41 -6.67 13.99
CA LEU A 68 -16.42 -6.86 15.45
C LEU A 68 -15.76 -5.71 16.20
N VAL A 69 -15.16 -4.74 15.51
CA VAL A 69 -14.55 -3.59 16.18
C VAL A 69 -15.56 -2.47 16.24
N ASP A 70 -15.71 -1.88 17.42
CA ASP A 70 -16.57 -0.71 17.60
C ASP A 70 -15.98 0.49 16.84
N CYS A 71 -16.81 1.18 16.04
CA CYS A 71 -16.42 2.38 15.32
C CYS A 71 -15.94 3.49 16.28
N GLU A 72 -16.47 3.57 17.49
CA GLU A 72 -16.00 4.51 18.50
C GLU A 72 -14.63 4.10 19.06
N GLU A 73 -14.33 2.81 19.22
CA GLU A 73 -12.98 2.39 19.62
C GLU A 73 -11.93 2.60 18.52
N LEU A 74 -12.33 2.41 17.27
CA LEU A 74 -11.52 2.75 16.10
C LEU A 74 -11.25 4.25 16.05
N SER A 75 -12.29 5.08 16.17
CA SER A 75 -12.16 6.53 16.15
C SER A 75 -11.33 7.01 17.33
N VAL A 76 -11.54 6.48 18.54
CA VAL A 76 -10.76 6.82 19.74
C VAL A 76 -9.30 6.42 19.58
N ARG A 77 -8.94 5.32 18.91
CA ARG A 77 -7.52 5.00 18.60
C ARG A 77 -6.94 5.86 17.49
N VAL A 78 -7.73 6.18 16.47
CA VAL A 78 -7.36 7.16 15.44
C VAL A 78 -7.18 8.55 16.07
N SER A 79 -7.91 8.85 17.15
CA SER A 79 -7.90 10.14 17.86
C SER A 79 -6.90 10.22 19.02
N HIS A 80 -6.56 9.09 19.67
CA HIS A 80 -5.51 9.04 20.70
C HIS A 80 -4.11 8.99 20.11
N ASP A 81 -4.01 8.84 18.79
CA ASP A 81 -2.80 9.08 18.01
C ASP A 81 -2.74 10.54 17.48
N HIS A 82 -3.27 11.48 18.26
CA HIS A 82 -3.18 12.94 18.02
C HIS A 82 -2.01 13.60 18.76
N SER A 83 -0.91 12.88 18.94
CA SER A 83 0.34 13.54 18.53
C SER A 83 0.12 13.87 17.05
N PRO A 84 0.25 15.11 16.54
CA PRO A 84 0.22 15.31 15.10
C PRO A 84 1.27 14.35 14.54
N ARG A 85 0.82 13.26 13.89
CA ARG A 85 1.70 12.16 13.47
C ARG A 85 2.81 12.82 12.68
N ARG A 86 4.00 12.97 13.26
CA ARG A 86 5.11 13.67 12.58
C ARG A 86 5.45 12.96 11.29
N TYR A 87 5.16 11.67 11.23
CA TYR A 87 5.36 10.79 10.10
C TYR A 87 4.10 10.01 9.76
N ARG A 88 3.86 9.78 8.47
CA ARG A 88 2.88 8.79 7.98
C ARG A 88 3.61 7.76 7.14
N GLU A 89 3.13 6.54 7.20
CA GLU A 89 3.59 5.44 6.37
C GLU A 89 3.07 5.58 4.95
N VAL A 90 3.95 5.33 3.99
CA VAL A 90 3.67 5.32 2.56
C VAL A 90 3.97 3.91 2.04
N PRO A 91 3.03 3.26 1.33
CA PRO A 91 3.25 1.92 0.80
C PRO A 91 4.35 1.92 -0.26
N LEU A 92 5.16 0.86 -0.26
CA LEU A 92 6.17 0.63 -1.29
C LEU A 92 5.56 -0.13 -2.48
N LEU A 93 5.88 0.26 -3.70
CA LEU A 93 5.57 -0.51 -4.90
C LEU A 93 6.26 -1.88 -4.87
N ASP A 94 5.56 -2.93 -5.30
CA ASP A 94 6.07 -4.29 -5.40
C ASP A 94 6.86 -4.47 -6.69
N GLY A 95 8.11 -4.02 -6.68
CA GLY A 95 8.99 -4.06 -7.84
C GLY A 95 10.00 -2.91 -7.84
N ARG A 96 10.63 -2.70 -9.00
CA ARG A 96 11.60 -1.62 -9.21
C ARG A 96 11.26 -0.82 -10.46
N ILE A 97 11.62 0.45 -10.44
CA ILE A 97 11.53 1.34 -11.60
C ILE A 97 12.90 1.43 -12.25
N GLY A 98 12.99 1.18 -13.56
CA GLY A 98 14.21 1.35 -14.33
C GLY A 98 14.17 0.66 -15.70
N PRO A 99 15.24 0.83 -16.50
CA PRO A 99 15.31 0.30 -17.86
C PRO A 99 15.04 -1.21 -17.93
N GLY A 100 14.23 -1.62 -18.90
CA GLY A 100 13.83 -3.01 -19.11
C GLY A 100 12.79 -3.57 -18.11
N LEU A 101 12.26 -2.75 -17.20
CA LEU A 101 11.27 -3.18 -16.20
C LEU A 101 9.96 -2.42 -16.37
N GLU A 102 8.82 -3.11 -16.42
CA GLU A 102 7.49 -2.50 -16.41
C GLU A 102 7.24 -1.68 -15.15
N PHE A 103 6.32 -0.71 -15.23
CA PHE A 103 5.91 0.06 -14.06
C PHE A 103 5.13 -0.85 -13.09
N PRO A 104 5.55 -0.99 -11.82
CA PRO A 104 4.82 -1.83 -10.88
C PRO A 104 3.44 -1.26 -10.54
N GLU A 105 2.38 -2.05 -10.77
CA GLU A 105 1.00 -1.62 -10.48
C GLU A 105 0.53 -2.02 -9.08
N SER A 106 1.16 -3.01 -8.46
CA SER A 106 0.89 -3.47 -7.10
C SER A 106 1.79 -2.78 -6.07
N VAL A 107 1.27 -2.66 -4.85
CA VAL A 107 2.05 -2.29 -3.66
C VAL A 107 2.40 -3.55 -2.86
N SER A 108 3.56 -3.54 -2.22
CA SER A 108 3.94 -4.58 -1.27
C SER A 108 2.92 -4.63 -0.13
N PRO A 109 2.45 -5.82 0.27
CA PRO A 109 1.51 -5.95 1.39
C PRO A 109 2.17 -5.72 2.76
N VAL A 110 3.51 -5.69 2.82
CA VAL A 110 4.27 -5.68 4.07
C VAL A 110 5.30 -4.56 4.17
N GLU A 111 5.72 -3.95 3.05
CA GLU A 111 6.71 -2.87 3.07
C GLU A 111 6.08 -1.48 2.99
N PHE A 112 6.42 -0.67 3.98
CA PHE A 112 6.01 0.73 4.10
C PHE A 112 7.20 1.58 4.54
N TYR A 113 7.25 2.83 4.10
CA TYR A 113 8.29 3.78 4.48
C TYR A 113 7.70 5.00 5.19
N PRO A 114 8.28 5.45 6.32
CA PRO A 114 7.81 6.62 7.03
C PRO A 114 8.30 7.91 6.35
N PHE A 115 7.38 8.84 6.08
CA PHE A 115 7.69 10.19 5.60
C PHE A 115 7.04 11.23 6.47
N SER A 116 7.62 12.43 6.55
CA SER A 116 7.04 13.48 7.38
C SER A 116 5.64 13.88 6.87
N SER A 117 4.69 14.10 7.78
CA SER A 117 3.33 14.49 7.39
C SER A 117 3.30 15.82 6.64
N ALA A 118 4.24 16.72 6.94
CA ALA A 118 4.40 17.98 6.22
C ALA A 118 4.81 17.77 4.75
N LEU A 119 5.72 16.83 4.47
CA LEU A 119 6.12 16.47 3.10
C LEU A 119 4.98 15.81 2.32
N LEU A 120 4.15 15.02 3.01
CA LEU A 120 3.03 14.29 2.41
C LEU A 120 1.76 15.12 2.23
N ALA A 121 1.59 16.19 3.01
CA ALA A 121 0.38 17.01 3.01
C ALA A 121 -0.10 17.49 1.61
N PRO A 122 0.78 17.92 0.69
CA PRO A 122 0.36 18.38 -0.64
C PRO A 122 0.25 17.26 -1.69
N LEU A 123 0.49 15.99 -1.33
CA LEU A 123 0.60 14.89 -2.28
C LEU A 123 -0.72 14.12 -2.42
N VAL A 124 -1.02 13.64 -3.63
CA VAL A 124 -2.21 12.84 -3.91
C VAL A 124 -1.79 11.39 -4.12
N ARG A 125 -2.31 10.50 -3.26
CA ARG A 125 -2.00 9.05 -3.25
C ARG A 125 -0.48 8.78 -3.34
N PRO A 126 0.32 9.29 -2.38
CA PRO A 126 1.75 9.08 -2.41
C PRO A 126 2.11 7.59 -2.32
N VAL A 127 3.10 7.17 -3.08
CA VAL A 127 3.68 5.81 -3.04
C VAL A 127 5.20 5.90 -3.06
N ALA A 128 5.87 4.94 -2.43
CA ALA A 128 7.32 4.82 -2.46
C ALA A 128 7.72 3.80 -3.53
N ALA A 129 8.90 3.94 -4.13
CA ALA A 129 9.41 2.97 -5.10
C ALA A 129 10.93 2.86 -5.05
N ARG A 130 11.48 1.67 -5.32
CA ARG A 130 12.93 1.47 -5.43
C ARG A 130 13.39 1.58 -6.88
N LEU A 131 14.56 2.16 -7.10
CA LEU A 131 15.18 2.21 -8.41
C LEU A 131 16.00 0.95 -8.75
N ALA A 132 15.89 0.52 -9.99
CA ALA A 132 16.92 -0.29 -10.65
C ALA A 132 18.00 0.63 -11.24
N GLY A 133 19.15 0.06 -11.60
CA GLY A 133 20.25 0.83 -12.18
C GLY A 133 19.93 1.37 -13.57
N ASP A 134 20.07 2.68 -13.76
CA ASP A 134 19.95 3.34 -15.06
C ASP A 134 21.27 4.05 -15.43
N PRO A 135 22.06 3.51 -16.38
CA PRO A 135 23.32 4.11 -16.81
C PRO A 135 23.23 5.58 -17.22
N ARG A 136 22.12 6.00 -17.83
CA ARG A 136 21.93 7.36 -18.35
C ARG A 136 21.53 8.36 -17.27
N MET A 137 21.19 7.87 -16.08
CA MET A 137 20.78 8.68 -14.92
C MET A 137 21.73 8.58 -13.73
N ARG A 138 22.87 7.85 -13.85
CA ARG A 138 23.81 7.58 -12.74
C ARG A 138 24.31 8.82 -11.99
N SER A 139 24.40 9.97 -12.66
CA SER A 139 24.83 11.23 -12.04
C SER A 139 23.73 11.90 -11.19
N THR A 140 22.50 11.41 -11.25
CA THR A 140 21.31 11.99 -10.61
C THR A 140 20.66 11.01 -9.64
N VAL A 141 20.52 9.74 -10.04
CA VAL A 141 19.98 8.66 -9.21
C VAL A 141 20.83 7.41 -9.33
N ALA A 142 20.85 6.62 -8.27
CA ALA A 142 21.58 5.35 -8.18
C ALA A 142 20.62 4.17 -8.04
N GLU A 143 21.13 2.97 -8.34
CA GLU A 143 20.42 1.74 -8.03
C GLU A 143 20.13 1.64 -6.53
N GLY A 144 18.91 1.25 -6.17
CA GLY A 144 18.47 1.14 -4.78
C GLY A 144 17.99 2.44 -4.15
N ASP A 145 18.18 3.60 -4.80
CA ASP A 145 17.58 4.86 -4.32
C ASP A 145 16.04 4.69 -4.19
N LEU A 146 15.50 5.27 -3.12
CA LEU A 146 14.07 5.28 -2.80
C LEU A 146 13.44 6.57 -3.32
N LEU A 147 12.37 6.45 -4.08
CA LEU A 147 11.58 7.57 -4.59
C LEU A 147 10.30 7.72 -3.79
N LEU A 148 9.93 8.97 -3.48
CA LEU A 148 8.56 9.32 -3.11
C LEU A 148 7.85 9.89 -4.34
N LEU A 149 6.74 9.27 -4.70
CA LEU A 149 6.00 9.54 -5.92
C LEU A 149 4.64 10.17 -5.61
N ASP A 150 4.31 11.26 -6.31
CA ASP A 150 2.97 11.88 -6.31
C ASP A 150 2.19 11.39 -7.54
N GLN A 151 1.01 10.79 -7.30
CA GLN A 151 0.15 10.26 -8.35
C GLN A 151 -0.92 11.25 -8.82
N SER A 152 -0.88 12.49 -8.33
CA SER A 152 -1.79 13.57 -8.74
C SER A 152 -1.92 13.66 -10.27
N GLU A 153 -3.14 13.49 -10.79
CA GLU A 153 -3.38 13.62 -12.23
C GLU A 153 -3.00 15.00 -12.77
N SER A 154 -3.27 16.08 -12.03
CA SER A 154 -2.97 17.43 -12.51
C SER A 154 -1.47 17.62 -12.74
N ARG A 155 -0.62 17.15 -11.80
CA ARG A 155 0.84 17.23 -11.94
C ARG A 155 1.42 16.32 -13.02
N ARG A 156 0.67 15.29 -13.43
CA ARG A 156 1.05 14.38 -14.52
C ARG A 156 0.56 14.88 -15.89
N ARG A 157 -0.55 15.64 -15.93
CA ARG A 157 -1.08 16.28 -17.14
C ARG A 157 -0.29 17.52 -17.55
N GLU A 158 0.15 18.30 -16.57
CA GLU A 158 0.92 19.53 -16.74
C GLU A 158 2.29 19.33 -16.10
N THR A 159 3.25 18.86 -16.90
CA THR A 159 4.57 18.50 -16.39
C THR A 159 5.44 19.73 -16.14
N ASP A 160 6.12 19.74 -15.00
CA ASP A 160 7.12 20.74 -14.64
C ASP A 160 8.49 20.32 -15.23
N ALA A 161 9.06 21.19 -16.05
CA ALA A 161 10.25 20.90 -16.85
C ALA A 161 11.52 20.63 -16.02
N ASP A 162 11.58 21.13 -14.79
CA ASP A 162 12.72 20.93 -13.88
C ASP A 162 12.51 19.73 -12.93
N SER A 163 11.36 19.07 -13.03
CA SER A 163 11.02 17.92 -12.21
C SER A 163 11.28 16.58 -12.90
N LEU A 164 11.63 15.60 -12.09
CA LEU A 164 11.69 14.21 -12.51
C LEU A 164 10.31 13.55 -12.46
N TYR A 165 10.06 12.69 -13.43
CA TYR A 165 8.85 11.88 -13.52
C TYR A 165 9.21 10.44 -13.76
N VAL A 166 8.36 9.55 -13.26
CA VAL A 166 8.32 8.16 -13.70
C VAL A 166 7.45 8.11 -14.94
N VAL A 167 8.03 7.64 -16.04
CA VAL A 167 7.35 7.47 -17.33
C VAL A 167 7.35 6.01 -17.73
N SER A 168 6.29 5.56 -18.38
CA SER A 168 6.19 4.26 -19.01
C SER A 168 6.26 4.43 -20.52
N ARG A 169 7.23 3.77 -21.15
CA ARG A 169 7.49 3.86 -22.58
C ARG A 169 8.01 2.50 -23.05
N GLY A 170 7.44 1.94 -24.11
CA GLY A 170 7.93 0.68 -24.69
C GLY A 170 7.92 -0.52 -23.72
N GLY A 171 7.00 -0.54 -22.75
CA GLY A 171 6.93 -1.60 -21.73
C GLY A 171 7.97 -1.47 -20.61
N GLU A 172 8.78 -0.41 -20.59
CA GLU A 172 9.69 -0.12 -19.47
C GLU A 172 9.28 1.14 -18.72
N SER A 173 9.77 1.27 -17.49
CA SER A 173 9.53 2.39 -16.59
C SER A 173 10.83 3.13 -16.34
N LEU A 174 10.87 4.41 -16.66
CA LEU A 174 12.09 5.23 -16.61
C LEU A 174 11.87 6.45 -15.73
N VAL A 175 12.94 6.95 -15.13
CA VAL A 175 12.94 8.25 -14.43
C VAL A 175 13.61 9.29 -15.29
N ARG A 176 12.86 10.27 -15.77
CA ARG A 176 13.34 11.28 -16.72
C ARG A 176 12.82 12.67 -16.36
N TRP A 177 13.52 13.71 -16.80
CA TRP A 177 12.89 15.02 -16.91
C TRP A 177 11.95 15.00 -18.10
N VAL A 178 10.79 15.63 -17.93
CA VAL A 178 9.72 15.57 -18.91
C VAL A 178 9.39 16.97 -19.38
N ARG A 179 9.46 17.18 -20.70
CA ARG A 179 8.97 18.41 -21.33
C ARG A 179 7.84 18.08 -22.28
N GLN A 180 6.75 18.82 -22.15
CA GLN A 180 5.56 18.59 -22.95
C GLN A 180 5.53 19.55 -24.15
N GLY A 181 5.36 18.98 -25.34
CA GLY A 181 5.00 19.69 -26.56
C GLY A 181 3.50 19.57 -26.84
N ALA A 182 3.03 20.12 -27.96
CA ALA A 182 1.61 20.13 -28.30
C ALA A 182 1.01 18.72 -28.49
N ARG A 183 1.79 17.76 -29.02
CA ARG A 183 1.36 16.38 -29.30
C ARG A 183 2.43 15.34 -28.99
N SER A 184 3.42 15.74 -28.20
CA SER A 184 4.57 14.90 -27.89
C SER A 184 5.11 15.21 -26.52
N ILE A 185 5.85 14.25 -25.99
CA ILE A 185 6.65 14.42 -24.79
C ILE A 185 8.11 14.25 -25.18
N TYR A 186 8.97 15.04 -24.58
CA TYR A 186 10.41 14.91 -24.67
C TYR A 186 10.95 14.43 -23.33
N LEU A 187 11.72 13.36 -23.36
CA LEU A 187 12.33 12.75 -22.19
C LEU A 187 13.82 13.03 -22.21
N ALA A 188 14.29 13.74 -21.19
CA ALA A 188 15.71 14.01 -21.02
C ALA A 188 16.29 13.10 -19.93
N ALA A 189 17.43 12.47 -20.23
CA ALA A 189 18.24 11.78 -19.25
C ALA A 189 19.35 12.71 -18.73
N ALA A 190 20.06 12.31 -17.68
CA ALA A 190 21.06 13.17 -17.05
C ALA A 190 22.22 13.49 -18.00
N ASP A 191 22.59 12.53 -18.85
CA ASP A 191 23.63 12.69 -19.87
C ASP A 191 23.26 13.65 -21.02
N SER A 192 21.98 13.93 -21.22
CA SER A 192 21.41 14.65 -22.37
C SER A 192 20.60 15.88 -21.94
N TYR A 193 20.46 16.14 -20.64
CA TYR A 193 19.61 17.21 -20.10
C TYR A 193 19.90 18.58 -20.73
N LEU A 194 21.18 18.93 -20.89
CA LEU A 194 21.60 20.20 -21.50
C LEU A 194 21.65 20.19 -23.04
N ARG A 195 21.22 19.11 -23.68
CA ARG A 195 21.25 18.92 -25.14
C ARG A 195 19.86 18.55 -25.67
N PRO A 196 18.94 19.52 -25.85
CA PRO A 196 17.59 19.27 -26.32
C PRO A 196 17.45 18.44 -27.61
N PRO A 197 18.36 18.55 -28.61
CA PRO A 197 18.32 17.68 -29.79
C PRO A 197 18.52 16.18 -29.50
N ASP A 198 19.18 15.85 -28.39
CA ASP A 198 19.46 14.47 -27.95
C ASP A 198 18.35 13.92 -27.04
N TRP A 199 17.32 14.73 -26.76
CA TRP A 199 16.17 14.27 -25.97
C TRP A 199 15.36 13.28 -26.76
N GLU A 200 14.89 12.27 -26.05
CA GLU A 200 14.05 11.28 -26.65
C GLU A 200 12.65 11.84 -26.91
N HIS A 201 12.15 11.66 -28.12
CA HIS A 201 10.83 12.11 -28.54
C HIS A 201 9.83 10.96 -28.46
N VAL A 202 8.72 11.20 -27.76
CA VAL A 202 7.59 10.26 -27.63
C VAL A 202 6.35 10.94 -28.18
N GLU A 203 5.82 10.43 -29.29
CA GLU A 203 4.56 10.90 -29.85
C GLU A 203 3.37 10.43 -29.01
N LEU A 204 2.42 11.34 -28.75
CA LEU A 204 1.19 11.03 -28.02
C LEU A 204 0.03 10.67 -28.97
N THR A 205 0.32 10.10 -30.14
CA THR A 205 -0.67 9.88 -31.20
C THR A 205 -1.70 8.82 -30.79
N GLY A 206 -2.79 9.27 -30.15
CA GLY A 206 -3.87 8.42 -29.60
C GLY A 206 -3.71 8.05 -28.13
N TRP A 207 -2.58 8.40 -27.49
CA TRP A 207 -2.27 8.07 -26.11
C TRP A 207 -2.45 9.30 -25.22
N HIS A 208 -3.13 9.16 -24.09
CA HIS A 208 -3.21 10.25 -23.14
C HIS A 208 -1.87 10.42 -22.41
N VAL A 209 -1.45 11.67 -22.11
CA VAL A 209 -0.21 11.96 -21.35
C VAL A 209 -0.10 11.14 -20.06
N LEU A 210 -1.23 10.79 -19.44
CA LEU A 210 -1.32 9.98 -18.22
C LEU A 210 -0.99 8.49 -18.41
N GLU A 211 -1.04 7.99 -19.64
CA GLU A 211 -0.62 6.62 -19.96
C GLU A 211 0.90 6.52 -19.94
N VAL A 212 1.57 7.58 -20.38
CA VAL A 212 3.04 7.70 -20.37
C VAL A 212 3.53 8.16 -19.01
N VAL A 213 3.03 9.27 -18.47
CA VAL A 213 3.48 9.83 -17.18
C VAL A 213 2.75 9.15 -16.03
N LYS A 214 3.47 8.29 -15.30
CA LYS A 214 2.91 7.47 -14.21
C LYS A 214 2.90 8.20 -12.86
N ALA A 215 3.94 8.96 -12.54
CA ALA A 215 4.02 9.74 -11.31
C ALA A 215 5.08 10.86 -11.38
N ARG A 216 4.92 11.91 -10.57
CA ARG A 216 5.98 12.90 -10.34
C ARG A 216 6.87 12.43 -9.20
N VAL A 217 8.19 12.53 -9.35
CA VAL A 217 9.14 12.31 -8.26
C VAL A 217 9.19 13.57 -7.40
N VAL A 218 8.91 13.44 -6.11
CA VAL A 218 8.89 14.55 -5.15
C VAL A 218 10.11 14.54 -4.24
N TRP A 219 10.63 13.35 -3.96
CA TRP A 219 11.79 13.17 -3.10
C TRP A 219 12.58 11.94 -3.51
N ILE A 220 13.89 11.99 -3.28
CA ILE A 220 14.84 10.91 -3.56
C ILE A 220 15.66 10.70 -2.30
N GLY A 221 15.69 9.46 -1.82
CA GLY A 221 16.48 9.03 -0.68
C GLY A 221 17.50 8.00 -1.08
N ARG A 222 18.72 8.15 -0.57
CA ARG A 222 19.76 7.15 -0.72
C ARG A 222 19.95 6.42 0.60
N GLU A 223 19.83 5.11 0.56
CA GLU A 223 20.24 4.28 1.68
C GLU A 223 21.77 4.20 1.70
N THR A 224 22.39 4.94 2.60
CA THR A 224 23.85 4.91 2.77
C THR A 224 24.24 3.75 3.67
N GLY A 225 24.40 2.57 3.08
CA GLY A 225 24.85 1.35 3.76
C GLY A 225 23.75 0.61 4.53
N PRO A 226 23.98 -0.65 4.92
CA PRO A 226 22.98 -1.42 5.65
C PRO A 226 22.74 -0.81 7.03
N LEU A 227 21.47 -0.69 7.41
CA LEU A 227 21.09 -0.65 8.83
C LEU A 227 21.53 -1.98 9.45
N ALA A 228 22.74 -2.03 9.99
CA ALA A 228 23.21 -3.15 10.81
C ALA A 228 22.25 -3.31 11.99
N GLY A 229 21.34 -4.28 11.92
CA GLY A 229 20.35 -4.49 12.97
C GLY A 229 19.17 -5.36 12.58
N GLN A 230 19.41 -6.56 12.01
CA GLN A 230 18.55 -7.73 12.17
C GLN A 230 19.26 -8.98 11.62
N GLU A 231 20.40 -9.32 12.23
CA GLU A 231 20.79 -10.73 12.26
C GLU A 231 19.71 -11.48 13.05
N ARG A 232 18.92 -12.29 12.35
CA ARG A 232 18.11 -13.32 12.98
C ARG A 232 19.05 -14.18 13.83
N PRO A 233 18.81 -14.37 15.14
CA PRO A 233 19.59 -15.36 15.87
C PRO A 233 19.33 -16.72 15.22
N ALA A 234 20.39 -17.32 14.72
CA ALA A 234 20.39 -18.71 14.29
C ALA A 234 19.91 -19.54 15.47
N THR A 235 18.74 -20.15 15.35
CA THR A 235 18.31 -21.24 16.21
C THR A 235 19.23 -22.43 15.92
N SER A 236 20.32 -22.55 16.68
CA SER A 236 21.04 -23.81 16.80
C SER A 236 20.22 -24.78 17.64
N ARG A 237 20.05 -25.99 17.08
CA ARG A 237 19.62 -27.19 17.78
C ARG A 237 20.69 -27.66 18.76
#